data_AF-A0A075N134-F1
#
_entry.id   AF-A0A075N134-F1
#
_cell.length_a   1.000
_cell.length_b   1.000
_cell.length_c   1.000
_cell.angle_alpha   90.00
_cell.angle_beta   90.00
_cell.angle_gamma   90.00
#
_symmetry.space_group_name_H-M   'P 1'
#
loop_
_entity.id
_entity.type
_entity.pdbx_description
1 polymer ?
#
loop_
_entity_poly.entity_id
_entity_poly.type
_entity_poly.pdbx_seq_one_letter_code
_entity_poly.pdbx_strand_id
1 'polypeptide(L)' 'MQVLLSTKCRYCDILLEGREQFLGHMIHGHEMSVGQAETMWKSVYSYVNDGGAD' A
#
# COMPACT_ATOMS: atom_id res chain seq x y z
N MET A 1 -1.72 7.50 -18.23
CA MET A 1 -0.59 6.85 -17.54
C MET A 1 -1.05 6.48 -16.14
N GLN A 2 -1.09 5.19 -15.79
CA GLN A 2 -1.38 4.78 -14.40
C GLN A 2 -0.10 4.98 -13.59
N VAL A 3 -0.13 5.87 -12.60
CA VAL A 3 1.00 6.07 -11.67
C VAL A 3 1.05 4.83 -10.78
N LEU A 4 2.05 3.98 -10.96
CA LEU A 4 2.34 2.88 -10.05
C LEU A 4 2.94 3.47 -8.78
N LEU A 5 2.14 3.59 -7.73
CA LEU A 5 2.63 4.04 -6.43
C LEU A 5 3.45 2.91 -5.79
N SER A 6 4.74 3.16 -5.61
CA SER A 6 5.60 2.31 -4.80
C SER A 6 5.42 2.66 -3.33
N THR A 7 5.31 1.65 -2.48
CA THR A 7 5.21 1.85 -1.04
C THR A 7 6.07 0.83 -0.31
N LYS A 8 6.69 1.28 0.77
CA LYS A 8 7.55 0.42 1.58
C LYS A 8 6.70 -0.27 2.66
N CYS A 9 6.85 -1.58 2.79
CA CYS A 9 6.27 -2.30 3.91
C CYS A 9 6.87 -1.80 5.22
N ARG A 10 6.02 -1.50 6.19
CA ARG A 10 6.40 -0.93 7.48
C ARG A 10 6.93 -1.99 8.47
N TYR A 11 6.69 -3.27 8.18
CA TYR A 11 7.01 -4.39 9.05
C TYR A 11 8.32 -5.09 8.67
N CYS A 12 8.66 -5.11 7.38
CA CYS A 12 9.83 -5.82 6.87
C CYS A 12 10.66 -5.01 5.86
N ASP A 13 10.37 -3.71 5.71
CA ASP A 13 11.12 -2.77 4.87
C ASP A 13 11.19 -3.10 3.36
N ILE A 14 10.40 -4.06 2.88
CA ILE A 14 10.33 -4.44 1.46
C ILE A 14 9.64 -3.34 0.65
N LEU A 15 10.21 -2.96 -0.50
CA LEU A 15 9.59 -2.05 -1.45
C LEU A 15 8.57 -2.83 -2.31
N LEU A 16 7.34 -2.33 -2.36
CA LEU A 16 6.21 -2.96 -3.05
C LEU A 16 5.69 -2.00 -4.12
N GLU A 17 5.52 -2.50 -5.33
CA GLU A 17 5.10 -1.68 -6.48
C GLU A 17 3.62 -1.92 -6.79
N GLY A 18 2.80 -0.92 -6.48
CA GLY A 18 1.37 -0.93 -6.75
C GLY A 18 0.54 -1.75 -5.75
N ARG A 19 -0.77 -1.71 -5.98
CA ARG A 19 -1.79 -2.26 -5.06
C ARG A 19 -1.65 -3.77 -4.91
N GLU A 20 -1.52 -4.50 -6.00
CA GLU A 20 -1.58 -5.97 -5.99
C GLU A 20 -0.40 -6.58 -5.24
N GLN A 21 0.81 -6.07 -5.46
CA GLN A 21 1.97 -6.48 -4.68
C GLN A 21 1.81 -6.13 -3.20
N PHE A 22 1.30 -4.93 -2.89
CA PHE A 22 1.08 -4.53 -1.51
C PHE A 22 0.08 -5.46 -0.81
N LEU A 23 -1.10 -5.68 -1.40
CA LEU A 23 -2.13 -6.52 -0.81
C LEU A 23 -1.67 -7.97 -0.66
N GLY A 24 -1.09 -8.55 -1.71
CA GLY A 24 -0.58 -9.92 -1.66
C GLY A 24 0.51 -10.08 -0.59
N HIS A 25 1.43 -9.12 -0.50
CA HIS A 25 2.45 -9.13 0.53
C HIS A 25 1.88 -9.02 1.95
N MET A 26 0.89 -8.16 2.20
CA MET A 26 0.28 -8.05 3.53
C MET A 26 -0.51 -9.29 3.93
N ILE A 27 -1.23 -9.90 2.97
CA ILE A 27 -2.05 -11.10 3.23
C ILE A 27 -1.17 -12.32 3.47
N HIS A 28 -0.15 -12.54 2.64
CA HIS A 28 0.66 -13.75 2.70
C HIS A 28 1.92 -13.60 3.55
N GLY A 29 2.52 -12.41 3.58
CA GLY A 29 3.75 -12.14 4.33
C GLY A 29 3.53 -11.70 5.77
N HIS A 30 2.37 -11.10 6.08
CA HIS A 30 2.00 -10.66 7.42
C HIS A 30 0.70 -11.29 7.93
N GLU A 31 0.18 -12.31 7.25
CA GLU A 31 -1.02 -13.07 7.63
C GLU A 31 -2.25 -12.18 7.89
N MET A 32 -2.32 -11.02 7.22
CA MET A 32 -3.42 -10.07 7.42
C MET A 32 -4.66 -10.46 6.64
N SER A 33 -5.82 -10.08 7.18
CA SER A 33 -7.07 -10.22 6.44
C SER A 33 -7.11 -9.27 5.24
N VAL A 34 -7.79 -9.69 4.17
CA VAL A 34 -7.99 -8.88 2.95
C VAL A 34 -8.51 -7.48 3.30
N GLY A 35 -9.54 -7.39 4.15
CA GLY A 35 -10.12 -6.10 4.57
C GLY A 35 -9.13 -5.18 5.31
N GLN A 36 -8.20 -5.75 6.09
CA GLN A 36 -7.16 -4.97 6.77
C GLN A 36 -6.12 -4.46 5.77
N ALA A 37 -5.67 -5.32 4.84
CA ALA A 37 -4.73 -4.94 3.80
C ALA A 37 -5.30 -3.83 2.89
N GLU A 38 -6.58 -3.93 2.50
CA GLU A 38 -7.25 -2.90 1.70
C GLU A 38 -7.42 -1.58 2.45
N THR A 39 -7.77 -1.63 3.73
CA THR A 39 -7.86 -0.43 4.57
C THR A 39 -6.52 0.28 4.65
N MET A 40 -5.44 -0.45 4.86
CA MET A 40 -4.09 0.14 4.90
C MET A 40 -3.68 0.74 3.56
N TRP A 41 -3.98 0.07 2.44
CA TRP A 41 -3.69 0.60 1.11
C TRP A 41 -4.42 1.93 0.86
N LYS A 42 -5.70 2.02 1.25
CA LYS A 42 -6.45 3.27 1.17
C LYS A 42 -5.81 4.38 2.00
N SER A 43 -5.29 4.09 3.19
CA SER A 43 -4.55 5.08 3.98
C SER A 43 -3.25 5.54 3.30
N VAL A 44 -2.54 4.64 2.61
CA VAL A 44 -1.35 5.00 1.81
C VAL A 44 -1.76 5.92 0.67
N TYR A 45 -2.82 5.59 -0.08
CA TYR A 45 -3.29 6.38 -1.22
C TYR A 45 -3.90 7.73 -0.83
N SER A 46 -4.63 7.78 0.29
CA SER A 46 -5.24 9.02 0.78
C SER A 46 -4.20 10.08 1.10
N TYR A 47 -3.00 9.68 1.54
CA TYR A 47 -1.90 10.60 1.80
C TYR A 47 -1.30 11.21 0.51
N VAL A 48 -1.36 10.48 -0.61
CA VAL A 48 -0.79 10.94 -1.89
C VAL A 48 -1.71 11.90 -2.62
N ASN A 49 -3.02 11.84 -2.36
CA ASN A 49 -4.01 12.69 -3.03
C ASN A 49 -4.30 14.01 -2.28
N ASP A 50 -3.85 14.13 -1.03
CA ASP A 50 -4.02 15.34 -0.20
C ASP A 50 -2.79 16.27 -0.26
N GLY A 51 -1.67 15.83 -0.85
CA GLY A 51 -0.43 16.61 -1.00
C GLY A 51 -0.39 17.53 -2.22
N GLY A 52 -1.54 17.98 -2.72
CA GLY A 52 -1.69 18.79 -3.93
C GLY A 52 -2.35 20.15 -3.68
N ALA A 53 -1.92 20.86 -2.64
CA ALA A 53 -2.20 22.29 -2.45
C ALA A 53 -1.25 22.88 -1.38
N ASP A 54 -0.02 23.22 -1.77
CA ASP A 54 0.68 24.42 -1.29
C ASP A 54 1.53 24.99 -2.43
#